data_AF-A0AAW2M4B5-F1
#
_entry.id   AF-A0AAW2M4B5-F1
#
_cell.length_a   1.000
_cell.length_b   1.000
_cell.length_c   1.000
_cell.angle_alpha   90.00
_cell.angle_beta   90.00
_cell.angle_gamma   90.00
#
_symmetry.space_group_name_H-M   'P 1'
#
loop_
_entity.id
_entity.type
_entity.pdbx_description
1 polymer ?
#
loop_
_entity_poly.entity_id
_entity_poly.type
_entity_poly.pdbx_seq_one_letter_code
_entity_poly.pdbx_strand_id
1 'polypeptide(L)'
;METMPMGRVMSDMLLLPNGEVLIINGAGLGTAGWELGRSPVLAPVIYRPDNPVGSRFEVQNPSSTPRMYHSTAVLLRDGRVLVGGSNPHTYYNFTGVLFPTDLTLQAFSPRYLDPKLAYLRPNIISPVHNLKSGTGNNYRSGSRFLRVG
;
A
#
# COMPACT_ATOMS: atom_id res chain seq x y z
N MET A 1 -22.72 3.91 8.98
CA MET A 1 -21.54 3.18 9.50
C MET A 1 -20.97 2.37 8.36
N GLU A 2 -19.65 2.40 8.14
CA GLU A 2 -18.99 1.54 7.15
C GLU A 2 -18.27 0.40 7.87
N THR A 3 -18.19 -0.76 7.21
CA THR A 3 -17.60 -1.97 7.77
C THR A 3 -16.43 -2.39 6.88
N MET A 4 -15.30 -2.66 7.51
CA MET A 4 -14.16 -3.28 6.83
C MET A 4 -14.57 -4.63 6.21
N PRO A 5 -14.10 -4.99 5.00
CA PRO A 5 -14.52 -6.23 4.36
C PRO A 5 -14.09 -7.50 5.10
N MET A 6 -13.11 -7.39 6.00
CA MET A 6 -12.65 -8.45 6.89
C MET A 6 -12.04 -7.85 8.16
N GLY A 7 -12.06 -8.60 9.26
CA GLY A 7 -11.32 -8.24 10.47
C GLY A 7 -9.83 -8.10 10.17
N ARG A 8 -9.18 -7.12 10.81
CA ARG A 8 -7.74 -6.90 10.64
C ARG A 8 -7.13 -6.23 11.88
N VAL A 9 -6.04 -6.79 12.38
CA VAL A 9 -5.14 -6.23 13.39
C VAL A 9 -3.72 -6.17 12.84
N MET A 10 -2.87 -5.30 13.40
CA MET A 10 -1.46 -5.14 12.99
C MET A 10 -1.27 -4.78 11.51
N SER A 11 -2.23 -4.06 10.93
CA SER A 11 -2.14 -3.56 9.57
C SER A 11 -1.29 -2.31 9.46
N ASP A 12 -0.72 -2.10 8.27
CA ASP A 12 -0.24 -0.79 7.85
C ASP A 12 -1.32 -0.08 7.03
N MET A 13 -1.41 1.25 7.19
CA MET A 13 -2.26 2.12 6.39
C MET A 13 -1.42 3.22 5.75
N LEU A 14 -1.46 3.31 4.42
CA LEU A 14 -0.63 4.23 3.64
C LEU A 14 -1.49 5.11 2.74
N LEU A 15 -1.22 6.41 2.74
CA LEU A 15 -1.73 7.32 1.71
C LEU A 15 -1.01 7.04 0.38
N LEU A 16 -1.77 6.84 -0.69
CA LEU A 16 -1.27 6.71 -2.05
C LEU A 16 -1.27 8.07 -2.77
N PRO A 17 -0.48 8.25 -3.84
CA PRO A 17 -0.37 9.54 -4.55
C PRO A 17 -1.67 10.06 -5.17
N ASN A 18 -2.67 9.19 -5.34
CA ASN A 18 -3.99 9.53 -5.86
C ASN A 18 -5.04 9.80 -4.77
N GLY A 19 -4.64 9.92 -3.49
CA GLY A 19 -5.54 10.20 -2.37
C GLY A 19 -6.28 8.97 -1.82
N GLU A 20 -6.10 7.80 -2.43
CA GLU A 20 -6.60 6.53 -1.90
C GLU A 20 -5.76 6.07 -0.70
N VAL A 21 -6.34 5.24 0.18
CA VAL A 21 -5.63 4.64 1.31
C VAL A 21 -5.44 3.15 1.04
N LEU A 22 -4.20 2.68 1.05
CA LEU A 22 -3.90 1.25 1.06
C LEU A 22 -3.90 0.75 2.51
N ILE A 23 -4.61 -0.34 2.74
CA ILE A 23 -4.59 -1.10 3.99
C ILE A 23 -4.00 -2.49 3.68
N ILE A 24 -2.86 -2.82 4.28
CA ILE A 24 -2.08 -4.02 3.98
C ILE A 24 -1.51 -4.64 5.26
N ASN A 25 -0.99 -5.86 5.17
CA ASN A 25 -0.43 -6.64 6.29
C ASN A 25 -1.46 -6.98 7.38
N GLY A 26 -1.03 -7.77 8.36
CA GLY A 26 -1.81 -8.06 9.54
C GLY A 26 -2.59 -9.38 9.51
N ALA A 27 -3.35 -9.56 10.58
CA ALA A 27 -4.04 -10.79 10.94
C ALA A 27 -5.53 -10.52 11.16
N GLY A 28 -6.39 -11.50 10.91
CA GLY A 28 -7.84 -11.35 11.06
C GLY A 28 -8.28 -11.42 12.52
N LEU A 29 -7.49 -12.07 13.35
CA LEU A 29 -7.76 -12.35 14.76
C LEU A 29 -6.49 -12.23 15.60
N GLY A 30 -6.66 -12.01 16.91
CA GLY A 30 -5.58 -11.93 17.88
C GLY A 30 -5.05 -10.51 18.06
N THR A 31 -3.79 -10.38 18.46
CA THR A 31 -3.15 -9.11 18.79
C THR A 31 -1.70 -9.07 18.31
N ALA A 32 -1.10 -7.88 18.38
CA ALA A 32 0.35 -7.76 18.45
C ALA A 32 0.88 -8.50 19.69
N GLY A 33 2.13 -8.96 19.59
CA GLY A 33 2.73 -9.85 20.57
C GLY A 33 2.89 -11.26 20.01
N TRP A 34 4.04 -11.84 20.31
CA TRP A 34 4.53 -13.10 19.75
C TRP A 34 3.48 -14.22 19.78
N GLU A 35 3.37 -14.99 18.71
CA GLU A 35 2.46 -16.15 18.58
C GLU A 35 0.96 -15.89 18.73
N LEU A 36 0.49 -14.64 18.90
CA LEU A 36 -0.92 -14.35 19.19
C LEU A 36 -1.78 -14.07 17.95
N GLY A 37 -1.17 -13.69 16.82
CA GLY A 37 -1.90 -13.43 15.58
C GLY A 37 -2.43 -14.72 14.93
N ARG A 38 -3.66 -14.70 14.41
CA ARG A 38 -4.28 -15.82 13.67
C ARG A 38 -4.97 -15.33 12.40
N SER A 39 -5.17 -16.24 11.45
CA SER A 39 -5.87 -15.97 10.18
C SER A 39 -5.21 -14.83 9.38
N PRO A 40 -4.03 -15.05 8.77
CA PRO A 40 -3.30 -13.99 8.07
C PRO A 40 -4.17 -13.36 6.98
N VAL A 41 -4.19 -12.03 6.90
CA VAL A 41 -5.01 -11.33 5.92
C VAL A 41 -4.19 -11.01 4.69
N LEU A 42 -4.27 -11.92 3.71
CA LEU A 42 -3.42 -11.92 2.51
C LEU A 42 -3.82 -10.88 1.44
N ALA A 43 -5.09 -10.51 1.39
CA ALA A 43 -5.61 -9.53 0.44
C ALA A 43 -5.46 -8.11 1.00
N PRO A 44 -4.77 -7.19 0.31
CA PRO A 44 -4.84 -5.77 0.64
C PRO A 44 -6.24 -5.20 0.38
N VAL A 45 -6.55 -4.05 0.96
CA VAL A 45 -7.79 -3.31 0.73
C VAL A 45 -7.45 -1.88 0.34
N ILE A 46 -8.03 -1.40 -0.75
CA ILE A 46 -8.01 0.03 -1.10
C ILE A 46 -9.25 0.69 -0.52
N TYR A 47 -9.05 1.75 0.24
CA TYR A 47 -10.11 2.63 0.71
C TYR A 47 -10.13 3.93 -0.12
N ARG A 48 -11.31 4.26 -0.64
CA ARG A 48 -11.58 5.38 -1.55
C ARG A 48 -12.45 6.39 -0.80
N PRO A 49 -11.87 7.41 -0.13
CA PRO A 49 -12.63 8.31 0.75
C PRO A 49 -13.73 9.09 0.00
N ASP A 50 -13.48 9.42 -1.27
CA ASP A 50 -14.39 10.22 -2.10
C ASP A 50 -15.54 9.41 -2.71
N ASN A 51 -15.50 8.08 -2.63
CA ASN A 51 -16.60 7.24 -3.10
C ASN A 51 -17.82 7.36 -2.16
N PRO A 52 -19.04 7.09 -2.66
CA PRO A 52 -20.22 6.95 -1.81
C PRO A 52 -20.01 5.90 -0.71
N VAL A 53 -20.57 6.17 0.47
CA VAL A 53 -20.61 5.23 1.60
C VAL A 53 -21.09 3.86 1.12
N GLY A 54 -20.35 2.81 1.47
CA GLY A 54 -20.65 1.43 1.04
C GLY A 54 -19.95 0.98 -0.26
N SER A 55 -19.29 1.89 -0.98
CA SER A 55 -18.45 1.57 -2.15
C SER A 55 -16.99 2.04 -1.99
N ARG A 56 -16.59 2.32 -0.74
CA ARG A 56 -15.25 2.84 -0.44
C ARG A 56 -14.18 1.77 -0.30
N PHE A 57 -14.53 0.56 0.15
CA PHE A 57 -13.56 -0.53 0.32
C PHE A 57 -13.54 -1.44 -0.91
N GLU A 58 -12.35 -1.67 -1.45
CA GLU A 58 -12.12 -2.55 -2.59
C GLU A 58 -11.01 -3.56 -2.24
N VAL A 59 -11.37 -4.83 -2.16
CA VAL A 59 -10.42 -5.92 -1.91
C VAL A 59 -9.54 -6.13 -3.14
N GLN A 60 -8.23 -6.21 -2.93
CA GLN A 60 -7.23 -6.40 -3.99
C GLN A 60 -6.79 -7.86 -4.07
N ASN A 61 -6.02 -8.20 -5.12
CA ASN A 61 -5.46 -9.54 -5.28
C ASN A 61 -4.54 -9.91 -4.09
N PRO A 62 -4.65 -11.14 -3.56
CA PRO A 62 -3.88 -11.56 -2.39
C PRO A 62 -2.42 -11.87 -2.71
N SER A 63 -1.54 -11.71 -1.70
CA SER A 63 -0.19 -12.30 -1.68
C SER A 63 -0.23 -13.73 -1.12
N SER A 64 0.80 -14.53 -1.38
CA SER A 64 0.99 -15.83 -0.72
C SER A 64 1.76 -15.73 0.61
N THR A 65 2.36 -14.58 0.92
CA THR A 65 3.20 -14.39 2.11
C THR A 65 2.40 -13.79 3.28
N PRO A 66 2.27 -14.48 4.42
CA PRO A 66 1.71 -13.91 5.64
C PRO A 66 2.60 -12.78 6.20
N ARG A 67 2.10 -11.55 6.19
CA ARG A 67 2.77 -10.39 6.79
C ARG A 67 2.17 -10.11 8.17
N MET A 68 2.69 -10.81 9.19
CA MET A 68 2.13 -10.82 10.55
C MET A 68 2.78 -9.73 11.44
N TYR A 69 2.80 -9.92 12.77
CA TYR A 69 3.53 -9.04 13.67
C TYR A 69 4.99 -8.83 13.20
N HIS A 70 5.49 -7.60 13.33
CA HIS A 70 6.77 -7.15 12.76
C HIS A 70 6.87 -7.18 11.23
N SER A 71 5.74 -7.12 10.52
CA SER A 71 5.73 -6.66 9.12
C SER A 71 5.63 -5.15 9.04
N THR A 72 6.01 -4.61 7.89
CA THR A 72 5.87 -3.18 7.58
C THR A 72 5.64 -2.96 6.08
N ALA A 73 5.14 -1.79 5.73
CA ALA A 73 5.02 -1.33 4.36
C ALA A 73 5.38 0.16 4.23
N VAL A 74 5.95 0.54 3.09
CA VAL A 74 6.33 1.92 2.79
C VAL A 74 6.07 2.27 1.33
N LEU A 75 5.54 3.47 1.09
CA LEU A 75 5.34 4.01 -0.26
C LEU A 75 6.69 4.41 -0.88
N LEU A 76 6.97 3.92 -2.07
CA LEU A 76 8.16 4.27 -2.85
C LEU A 76 7.89 5.47 -3.77
N ARG A 77 8.96 6.16 -4.18
CA ARG A 77 8.89 7.33 -5.07
C ARG A 77 8.34 7.01 -6.47
N ASP A 78 8.42 5.76 -6.89
CA ASP A 78 7.84 5.30 -8.17
C ASP A 78 6.34 4.94 -8.07
N GLY A 79 5.74 5.14 -6.89
CA GLY A 79 4.33 4.91 -6.61
C GLY A 79 3.98 3.47 -6.22
N ARG A 80 4.93 2.53 -6.21
CA ARG A 80 4.73 1.19 -5.65
C ARG A 80 4.80 1.23 -4.13
N VAL A 81 4.31 0.19 -3.47
CA VAL A 81 4.46 0.01 -2.01
C VAL A 81 5.37 -1.18 -1.75
N LEU A 82 6.50 -0.92 -1.09
CA LEU A 82 7.41 -1.97 -0.63
C LEU A 82 6.86 -2.56 0.66
N VAL A 83 6.81 -3.90 0.74
CA VAL A 83 6.26 -4.66 1.86
C VAL A 83 7.31 -5.65 2.31
N GLY A 84 7.52 -5.77 3.62
CA GLY A 84 8.55 -6.62 4.17
C GLY A 84 8.31 -7.05 5.61
N GLY A 85 9.21 -7.90 6.11
CA GLY A 85 9.18 -8.40 7.48
C GLY A 85 8.04 -9.40 7.71
N SER A 86 7.70 -9.57 8.99
CA SER A 86 6.97 -10.69 9.60
C SER A 86 7.94 -11.56 10.39
N ASN A 87 8.08 -11.22 11.67
CA ASN A 87 8.71 -12.09 12.66
C ASN A 87 7.78 -12.14 13.87
N PRO A 88 6.78 -13.04 13.88
CA PRO A 88 5.84 -13.15 14.98
C PRO A 88 6.41 -13.93 16.18
N HIS A 89 7.74 -14.03 16.31
CA HIS A 89 8.43 -14.83 17.31
C HIS A 89 9.45 -14.00 18.10
N THR A 90 9.74 -14.40 19.34
CA THR A 90 10.78 -13.79 20.18
C THR A 90 12.18 -13.84 19.53
N TYR A 91 12.45 -14.89 18.76
CA TYR A 91 13.69 -15.12 18.02
C TYR A 91 13.40 -15.41 16.55
N TYR A 92 14.40 -15.33 15.68
CA TYR A 92 14.19 -15.77 14.29
C TYR A 92 14.00 -17.28 14.22
N ASN A 93 12.78 -17.69 13.85
CA ASN A 93 12.43 -19.08 13.62
C ASN A 93 11.86 -19.24 12.21
N PHE A 94 12.49 -20.10 11.41
CA PHE A 94 12.17 -20.28 9.99
C PHE A 94 11.44 -21.61 9.71
N THR A 95 11.36 -22.54 10.67
CA THR A 95 10.85 -23.90 10.43
C THR A 95 10.09 -24.43 11.64
N GLY A 96 9.08 -25.27 11.43
CA GLY A 96 8.36 -25.92 12.53
C GLY A 96 7.49 -24.97 13.36
N VAL A 97 7.12 -23.82 12.79
CA VAL A 97 6.26 -22.81 13.39
C VAL A 97 5.13 -22.42 12.45
N LEU A 98 4.05 -21.88 13.02
CA LEU A 98 2.83 -21.56 12.25
C LEU A 98 3.07 -20.48 11.18
N PHE A 99 3.87 -19.45 11.51
CA PHE A 99 4.20 -18.35 10.61
C PHE A 99 5.70 -18.07 10.66
N PRO A 100 6.52 -18.73 9.82
CA PRO A 100 7.97 -18.53 9.81
C PRO A 100 8.37 -17.06 9.67
N THR A 101 9.54 -16.73 10.25
CA THR A 101 10.21 -15.44 10.02
C THR A 101 10.41 -15.24 8.51
N ASP A 102 9.91 -14.12 7.99
CA ASP A 102 10.06 -13.73 6.60
C ASP A 102 10.92 -12.47 6.51
N LEU A 103 12.10 -12.61 5.89
CA LEU A 103 13.05 -11.51 5.65
C LEU A 103 12.99 -11.01 4.19
N THR A 104 12.01 -11.49 3.41
CA THR A 104 11.85 -11.12 2.00
C THR A 104 11.15 -9.79 1.85
N LEU A 105 11.32 -9.18 0.68
CA LEU A 105 10.59 -7.98 0.27
C LEU A 105 9.71 -8.28 -0.94
N GLN A 106 8.52 -7.69 -0.97
CA GLN A 106 7.59 -7.71 -2.10
C GLN A 106 7.15 -6.28 -2.43
N ALA A 107 6.74 -6.04 -3.67
CA ALA A 107 6.18 -4.76 -4.06
C ALA A 107 4.72 -4.93 -4.46
N PHE A 108 3.82 -4.23 -3.79
CA PHE A 108 2.45 -4.04 -4.24
C PHE A 108 2.44 -2.93 -5.31
N SER A 109 1.80 -3.20 -6.44
CA SER A 109 1.65 -2.26 -7.56
C SER A 109 0.18 -1.84 -7.68
N PRO A 110 -0.19 -0.64 -7.21
CA PRO A 110 -1.57 -0.16 -7.29
C PRO A 110 -2.05 0.02 -8.74
N ARG A 111 -3.37 0.08 -8.94
CA ARG A 111 -4.00 0.17 -10.28
C ARG A 111 -3.49 1.32 -11.15
N TYR A 112 -3.10 2.46 -10.54
CA TYR A 112 -2.56 3.60 -11.30
C TYR A 112 -1.19 3.31 -11.93
N LEU A 113 -0.54 2.21 -11.53
CA LEU A 113 0.64 1.64 -12.15
C LEU A 113 0.34 0.46 -13.08
N ASP A 114 -0.90 0.24 -13.49
CA ASP A 114 -1.20 -0.71 -14.57
C ASP A 114 -0.43 -0.30 -15.84
N PRO A 115 0.26 -1.22 -16.54
CA PRO A 115 0.92 -0.95 -17.82
C PRO A 115 -0.03 -0.33 -18.87
N LYS A 116 -1.32 -0.68 -18.85
CA LYS A 116 -2.33 -0.09 -19.73
C LYS A 116 -2.52 1.40 -19.48
N LEU A 117 -2.21 1.89 -18.28
CA LEU A 117 -2.29 3.31 -17.92
C LEU A 117 -0.92 4.00 -18.01
N ALA A 118 0.12 3.34 -18.53
CA ALA A 118 1.47 3.90 -18.59
C ALA A 118 1.53 5.24 -19.36
N TYR A 119 0.69 5.39 -20.40
CA TYR A 119 0.59 6.62 -21.19
C TYR A 119 0.02 7.82 -20.41
N LEU A 120 -0.60 7.59 -19.24
CA LEU A 120 -1.12 8.63 -18.35
C LEU A 120 -0.12 9.08 -17.28
N ARG A 121 1.04 8.40 -17.16
CA ARG A 121 2.01 8.72 -16.10
C ARG A 121 2.76 10.02 -16.44
N PRO A 122 2.63 11.08 -15.63
CA PRO A 122 3.33 12.32 -15.89
C PRO A 122 4.83 12.16 -15.61
N ASN A 123 5.66 12.84 -16.40
CA ASN A 123 7.07 13.00 -16.13
C ASN A 123 7.34 14.42 -15.63
N ILE A 124 7.98 14.54 -14.46
CA ILE A 124 8.41 15.82 -13.92
C ILE A 124 9.69 16.24 -14.66
N ILE A 125 9.55 17.15 -15.63
CA ILE A 125 10.67 17.63 -16.47
C ILE A 125 11.55 18.68 -15.77
N SER A 126 11.03 19.35 -14.74
CA SER A 126 11.81 20.29 -13.92
C SER A 126 11.27 20.39 -12.48
N PRO A 127 12.07 20.06 -11.46
CA PRO A 127 11.69 20.24 -10.06
C PRO A 127 11.97 21.68 -9.58
N VAL A 128 11.01 22.32 -8.92
CA VAL A 128 11.25 23.62 -8.26
C VAL A 128 12.03 23.38 -6.96
N HIS A 129 13.29 23.81 -6.92
CA HIS A 129 14.19 23.50 -5.80
C HIS A 129 14.03 24.38 -4.55
N ASN A 130 13.16 25.41 -4.58
CA ASN A 130 13.01 26.35 -3.46
C ASN A 130 11.56 26.84 -3.36
N LEU A 131 10.67 26.02 -2.79
CA LEU A 131 9.32 26.44 -2.48
C LEU A 131 9.33 27.17 -1.13
N LYS A 132 9.27 28.51 -1.17
CA LYS A 132 8.85 29.28 0.01
C LYS A 132 7.39 28.91 0.27
N SER A 133 7.08 28.51 1.50
CA SER A 133 5.71 28.25 1.95
C SER A 133 4.86 29.51 1.71
N GLY A 134 4.04 29.51 0.66
CA GLY A 134 3.18 30.63 0.29
C GLY A 134 2.74 30.59 -1.17
N THR A 135 1.45 30.30 -1.39
CA THR A 135 0.67 30.44 -2.64
C THR A 135 1.02 29.53 -3.84
N GLY A 136 0.13 28.57 -4.11
CA GLY A 136 -0.22 28.04 -5.43
C GLY A 136 0.92 27.60 -6.36
N ASN A 137 1.37 26.36 -6.22
CA ASN A 137 2.38 25.79 -7.13
C ASN A 137 1.76 25.24 -8.42
N ASN A 138 2.03 25.91 -9.54
CA ASN A 138 1.76 25.38 -10.88
C ASN A 138 2.89 24.43 -11.31
N TYR A 139 2.66 23.12 -11.23
CA TYR A 139 3.55 22.13 -11.83
C TYR A 139 3.39 22.14 -13.35
N ARG A 140 4.49 22.32 -14.10
CA ARG A 140 4.48 22.11 -15.56
C ARG A 140 4.62 20.61 -15.86
N SER A 141 3.49 19.90 -15.85
CA SER A 141 3.41 18.58 -16.49
C SER A 141 3.42 18.80 -18.01
N GLY A 142 4.45 18.32 -18.70
CA GLY A 142 4.60 18.50 -20.14
C GLY A 142 3.66 17.61 -20.94
N SER A 143 2.38 17.96 -21.05
CA SER A 143 1.48 17.43 -22.09
C SER A 143 1.39 18.45 -23.23
N ARG A 144 2.29 18.36 -24.22
CA ARG A 144 2.10 19.09 -25.49
C ARG A 144 0.96 18.42 -26.26
N PHE A 145 -0.18 19.09 -26.37
CA PHE A 145 -1.14 18.80 -27.42
C PHE A 145 -0.49 19.12 -28.77
N LEU A 146 -0.32 18.12 -29.63
CA LEU A 146 -0.04 18.33 -31.05
C LEU A 146 -1.32 18.89 -31.68
N ARG A 147 -1.30 20.17 -32.05
CA ARG A 147 -2.30 20.73 -32.95
C ARG A 147 -1.87 20.35 -34.36
N VAL A 148 -2.57 19.38 -34.96
CA VAL A 148 -2.46 19.10 -36.39
C VAL A 148 -3.18 20.23 -37.11
N GLY A 149 -2.41 21.00 -37.89
CA GLY A 149 -2.90 21.89 -38.93
C GLY A 149 -2.42 21.36 -40.27
#